data_AF-A0A6P0N6G3-F1
#
_entry.id   AF-A0A6P0N6G3-F1
#
_cell.length_a   1.000
_cell.length_b   1.000
_cell.length_c   1.000
_cell.angle_alpha   90.00
_cell.angle_beta   90.00
_cell.angle_gamma   90.00
#
_symmetry.space_group_name_H-M   'P 1'
#
loop_
_entity.id
_entity.type
_entity.pdbx_description
1 polymer ?
#
loop_
_entity_poly.entity_id
_entity_poly.type
_entity_poly.pdbx_seq_one_letter_code
_entity_poly.pdbx_strand_id
1 'polypeptide(L)'
;MIFPDPESMKKAAELYTDWMGLFSYRNKILWAYSQSRLIKKSLVDFYKQVEENQRIITDQNAYGFREETIAAKLDDIQKSLENYTLDLPKLNFQNQIIEINLFNYQTRLEIINQKCQKLGADNNLEFLETFSKEVKQNYLLQVTKDYDTMALGLRLLETRINAIRSQIELEKAERDRTFQTIVTVVGAGTAVTALMDFDAKQCETVSKLIPPFKKSCDNPWINSVIVPVGLIVIFGVIGLCFKKILFGSR
;
A
#
# COMPACT_ATOMS: atom_id res chain seq x y z
N MET A 1 -1.19 3.66 -37.05
CA MET A 1 -2.65 3.45 -37.22
C MET A 1 -2.94 2.03 -36.74
N ILE A 2 -3.99 1.79 -35.94
CA ILE A 2 -4.25 0.47 -35.31
C ILE A 2 -4.62 -0.59 -36.36
N PHE A 3 -5.37 -0.17 -37.38
CA PHE A 3 -5.76 -0.98 -38.55
C PHE A 3 -5.27 -0.30 -39.82
N PRO A 4 -4.80 -1.04 -40.84
CA PRO A 4 -4.24 -0.48 -42.06
C PRO A 4 -5.32 0.00 -43.04
N ASP A 5 -6.53 -0.57 -42.97
CA ASP A 5 -7.62 -0.29 -43.91
C ASP A 5 -9.01 -0.22 -43.24
N PRO A 6 -10.01 0.41 -43.89
CA PRO A 6 -11.36 0.54 -43.35
C PRO A 6 -12.14 -0.77 -43.17
N GLU A 7 -11.83 -1.81 -43.94
CA GLU A 7 -12.50 -3.12 -43.85
C GLU A 7 -12.06 -3.85 -42.58
N SER A 8 -10.75 -3.89 -42.32
CA SER A 8 -10.17 -4.40 -41.08
C SER A 8 -10.71 -3.66 -39.86
N MET A 9 -10.89 -2.33 -39.96
CA MET A 9 -11.49 -1.53 -38.89
C MET A 9 -12.95 -1.89 -38.61
N LYS A 10 -13.77 -2.11 -39.66
CA LYS A 10 -15.18 -2.53 -39.49
C LYS A 10 -15.27 -3.89 -38.80
N LYS A 11 -14.48 -4.85 -39.23
CA LYS A 11 -14.38 -6.18 -38.60
C LYS A 11 -13.96 -6.06 -37.14
N ALA A 12 -12.94 -5.25 -36.85
CA ALA A 12 -12.46 -5.07 -35.48
C ALA A 12 -13.42 -4.29 -34.57
N ALA A 13 -14.35 -3.51 -35.12
CA ALA A 13 -15.39 -2.82 -34.35
C ALA A 13 -16.36 -3.81 -33.67
N GLU A 14 -16.51 -5.03 -34.21
CA GLU A 14 -17.30 -6.09 -33.57
C GLU A 14 -16.73 -6.50 -32.20
N LEU A 15 -15.43 -6.22 -31.97
CA LEU A 15 -14.72 -6.51 -30.72
C LEU A 15 -14.88 -5.39 -29.67
N TYR A 16 -15.90 -4.54 -29.77
CA TYR A 16 -16.03 -3.35 -28.92
C TYR A 16 -15.94 -3.65 -27.42
N THR A 17 -16.50 -4.77 -26.96
CA THR A 17 -16.46 -5.19 -25.55
C THR A 17 -15.05 -5.53 -25.10
N ASP A 18 -14.27 -6.17 -25.98
CA ASP A 18 -12.88 -6.50 -25.71
C ASP A 18 -12.02 -5.24 -25.63
N TRP A 19 -12.21 -4.29 -26.57
CA TRP A 19 -11.54 -2.99 -26.55
C TRP A 19 -11.84 -2.21 -25.28
N MET A 20 -13.12 -2.12 -24.91
CA MET A 20 -13.55 -1.47 -23.69
C MET A 20 -12.91 -2.11 -22.45
N GLY A 21 -12.84 -3.45 -22.41
CA GLY A 21 -12.15 -4.19 -21.36
C GLY A 21 -10.67 -3.85 -21.29
N LEU A 22 -9.97 -3.89 -22.42
CA LEU A 22 -8.54 -3.58 -22.54
C LEU A 22 -8.22 -2.19 -21.97
N PHE A 23 -8.96 -1.17 -22.41
CA PHE A 23 -8.74 0.20 -21.94
C PHE A 23 -9.18 0.40 -20.48
N SER A 24 -10.18 -0.34 -20.00
CA SER A 24 -10.55 -0.35 -18.57
C SER A 24 -9.41 -0.85 -17.70
N TYR A 25 -8.75 -1.95 -18.06
CA TYR A 25 -7.59 -2.47 -17.32
C TYR A 25 -6.42 -1.49 -17.35
N ARG A 26 -6.14 -0.87 -18.51
CA ARG A 26 -5.12 0.19 -18.62
C ARG A 26 -5.40 1.35 -17.67
N ASN A 27 -6.65 1.82 -17.60
CA ASN A 27 -7.02 2.93 -16.71
C ASN A 27 -6.91 2.55 -15.23
N LYS A 28 -7.27 1.31 -14.85
CA LYS A 28 -7.11 0.81 -13.49
C LYS A 28 -5.64 0.77 -13.06
N ILE A 29 -4.74 0.36 -13.96
CA ILE A 29 -3.28 0.39 -13.72
C ILE A 29 -2.80 1.83 -13.47
N LEU A 30 -3.16 2.76 -14.36
CA LEU A 30 -2.76 4.17 -14.25
C LEU A 30 -3.29 4.80 -12.96
N TRP A 31 -4.54 4.49 -12.60
CA TRP A 31 -5.14 4.96 -11.35
C TRP A 31 -4.39 4.42 -10.13
N ALA A 32 -4.16 3.10 -10.06
CA ALA A 32 -3.46 2.48 -8.93
C ALA A 32 -2.02 3.01 -8.79
N TYR A 33 -1.32 3.19 -9.91
CA TYR A 33 -0.02 3.83 -9.92
C TYR A 33 -0.08 5.26 -9.40
N SER A 34 -1.04 6.08 -9.82
CA SER A 34 -1.23 7.44 -9.28
C SER A 34 -1.51 7.43 -7.76
N GLN A 35 -2.37 6.52 -7.28
CA GLN A 35 -2.63 6.36 -5.85
C GLN A 35 -1.37 5.98 -5.07
N SER A 36 -0.52 5.12 -5.64
CA SER A 36 0.75 4.74 -5.02
C SER A 36 1.65 5.96 -4.76
N ARG A 37 1.64 6.96 -5.67
CA ARG A 37 2.40 8.20 -5.52
C ARG A 37 1.87 9.06 -4.37
N LEU A 38 0.56 9.14 -4.21
CA LEU A 38 -0.08 9.88 -3.12
C LEU A 38 0.22 9.23 -1.77
N ILE A 39 0.07 7.91 -1.67
CA ILE A 39 0.38 7.15 -0.45
C ILE A 39 1.87 7.30 -0.09
N LYS A 40 2.77 7.18 -1.08
CA LYS A 40 4.20 7.39 -0.88
C LYS A 40 4.51 8.77 -0.30
N LYS A 41 3.84 9.82 -0.78
CA LYS A 41 4.01 11.17 -0.25
C LYS A 41 3.61 11.24 1.22
N SER A 42 2.43 10.70 1.59
CA SER A 42 1.99 10.65 2.99
C SER A 42 2.99 9.91 3.89
N LEU A 43 3.49 8.75 3.45
CA LEU A 43 4.51 7.98 4.19
C LEU A 43 5.79 8.78 4.42
N VAL A 44 6.26 9.53 3.41
CA VAL A 44 7.42 10.42 3.56
C VAL A 44 7.14 11.55 4.56
N ASP A 45 5.93 12.11 4.53
CA ASP A 45 5.56 13.20 5.44
C ASP A 45 5.49 12.71 6.89
N PHE A 46 4.91 11.53 7.15
CA PHE A 46 4.93 10.90 8.48
C PHE A 46 6.35 10.57 8.93
N TYR A 47 7.20 10.07 8.04
CA TYR A 47 8.62 9.79 8.36
C TYR A 47 9.33 11.05 8.86
N LYS A 48 9.17 12.17 8.14
CA LYS A 48 9.77 13.45 8.49
C LYS A 48 9.27 13.98 9.83
N GLN A 49 7.96 13.89 10.09
CA GLN A 49 7.38 14.32 11.37
C GLN A 49 7.96 13.53 12.54
N VAL A 50 8.13 12.21 12.39
CA VAL A 50 8.78 11.40 13.43
C VAL A 50 10.23 11.82 13.62
N GLU A 51 11.02 11.97 12.56
CA GLU A 51 12.42 12.38 12.68
C GLU A 51 12.59 13.78 13.31
N GLU A 52 11.73 14.72 12.97
CA GLU A 52 11.76 16.07 13.55
C GLU A 52 11.47 16.04 15.06
N ASN A 53 10.41 15.34 15.47
CA ASN A 53 10.07 15.22 16.89
C ASN A 53 11.15 14.44 17.67
N GLN A 54 11.80 13.44 17.06
CA GLN A 54 12.95 12.74 17.65
C GLN A 54 14.13 13.67 17.90
N ARG A 55 14.45 14.56 16.95
CA ARG A 55 15.52 15.56 17.12
C ARG A 55 15.21 16.48 18.28
N ILE A 56 13.98 17.00 18.36
CA ILE A 56 13.55 17.89 19.45
C ILE A 56 13.72 17.20 20.83
N ILE A 57 13.34 15.93 20.96
CA ILE A 57 13.53 15.18 22.21
C ILE A 57 15.01 15.04 22.56
N THR A 58 15.83 14.67 21.57
CA THR A 58 17.28 14.47 21.77
C THR A 58 17.98 15.77 22.19
N ASP A 59 17.65 16.87 21.53
CA ASP A 59 18.21 18.19 21.83
C ASP A 59 17.77 18.67 23.22
N GLN A 60 16.51 18.46 23.62
CA GLN A 60 16.02 18.84 24.95
C GLN A 60 16.64 18.01 26.07
N ASN A 61 16.91 16.71 25.85
CA ASN A 61 17.63 15.88 26.81
C ASN A 61 19.03 16.45 27.10
N ALA A 62 19.69 17.09 26.13
CA ALA A 62 21.00 17.71 26.32
C ALA A 62 20.99 18.99 27.19
N TYR A 63 19.87 19.72 27.26
CA TYR A 63 19.77 21.02 27.95
C TYR A 63 18.91 21.00 29.23
N GLY A 64 18.42 19.83 29.66
CA GLY A 64 17.63 19.65 30.87
C GLY A 64 16.20 19.17 30.61
N PHE A 65 15.78 18.14 31.35
CA PHE A 65 14.57 17.37 31.14
C PHE A 65 13.28 18.21 31.33
N ARG A 66 12.62 18.60 30.23
CA ARG A 66 11.28 19.23 30.26
C ARG A 66 10.21 18.19 29.95
N GLU A 67 9.69 17.57 31.00
CA GLU A 67 8.79 16.41 30.94
C GLU A 67 7.53 16.64 30.08
N GLU A 68 6.92 17.83 30.17
CA GLU A 68 5.69 18.17 29.43
C GLU A 68 5.92 18.26 27.92
N THR A 69 7.06 18.79 27.48
CA THR A 69 7.39 18.90 26.04
C THR A 69 7.77 17.55 25.45
N ILE A 70 8.47 16.71 26.21
CA ILE A 70 8.83 15.34 25.81
C ILE A 70 7.55 14.49 25.65
N ALA A 71 6.63 14.54 26.62
CA ALA A 71 5.37 13.81 26.55
C ALA A 71 4.53 14.19 25.32
N ALA A 72 4.37 15.49 25.04
CA ALA A 72 3.64 15.96 23.86
C ALA A 72 4.29 15.51 22.54
N LYS A 73 5.63 15.55 22.46
CA LYS A 73 6.36 15.13 21.25
C LYS A 73 6.30 13.63 21.01
N LEU A 74 6.24 12.84 22.08
CA LEU A 74 6.05 11.39 21.99
C LEU A 74 4.64 11.02 21.52
N ASP A 75 3.61 11.77 21.95
CA ASP A 75 2.24 11.63 21.44
C ASP A 75 2.16 11.95 19.94
N ASP A 76 2.82 13.03 19.49
CA ASP A 76 2.92 13.36 18.05
C ASP A 76 3.61 12.25 17.24
N ILE A 77 4.71 11.68 17.78
CA ILE A 77 5.41 10.54 17.18
C ILE A 77 4.47 9.33 17.07
N GLN A 78 3.74 9.02 18.13
CA GLN A 78 2.85 7.85 18.15
C GLN A 78 1.75 7.99 17.09
N LYS A 79 1.09 9.15 16.99
CA LYS A 79 0.08 9.42 15.95
C LYS A 79 0.66 9.29 14.54
N SER A 80 1.89 9.77 14.33
CA SER A 80 2.56 9.68 13.04
C SER A 80 2.87 8.23 12.67
N LEU A 81 3.35 7.43 13.62
CA LEU A 81 3.62 6.00 13.42
C LEU A 81 2.38 5.17 13.17
N GLU A 82 1.28 5.45 13.88
CA GLU A 82 0.00 4.79 13.67
C GLU A 82 -0.48 5.01 12.22
N ASN A 83 -0.47 6.26 11.75
CA ASN A 83 -0.83 6.57 10.37
C ASN A 83 0.14 5.94 9.35
N TYR A 84 1.44 5.95 9.65
CA TYR A 84 2.46 5.29 8.81
C TYR A 84 2.14 3.79 8.65
N THR A 85 1.87 3.12 9.75
CA THR A 85 1.56 1.68 9.81
C THR A 85 0.28 1.34 9.04
N LEU A 86 -0.71 2.23 9.06
CA LEU A 86 -1.95 2.08 8.30
C LEU A 86 -1.76 2.30 6.80
N ASP A 87 -0.91 3.25 6.41
CA ASP A 87 -0.70 3.61 5.00
C ASP A 87 0.29 2.71 4.27
N LEU A 88 1.27 2.13 4.97
CA LEU A 88 2.31 1.30 4.37
C LEU A 88 1.74 0.08 3.61
N PRO A 89 0.80 -0.72 4.17
CA PRO A 89 0.16 -1.82 3.44
C PRO A 89 -0.59 -1.35 2.19
N LYS A 90 -1.15 -0.13 2.19
CA LYS A 90 -1.92 0.40 1.05
C LYS A 90 -1.04 0.57 -0.19
N LEU A 91 0.24 0.84 -0.02
CA LEU A 91 1.19 0.94 -1.12
C LEU A 91 1.36 -0.41 -1.84
N ASN A 92 1.41 -1.51 -1.10
CA ASN A 92 1.44 -2.86 -1.68
C ASN A 92 0.11 -3.29 -2.30
N PHE A 93 -1.02 -2.87 -1.72
CA PHE A 93 -2.32 -3.08 -2.38
C PHE A 93 -2.36 -2.44 -3.77
N GLN A 94 -1.75 -1.26 -3.96
CA GLN A 94 -1.63 -0.68 -5.30
C GLN A 94 -0.77 -1.56 -6.22
N ASN A 95 0.30 -2.15 -5.71
CA ASN A 95 1.14 -3.09 -6.47
C ASN A 95 0.32 -4.28 -6.99
N GLN A 96 -0.43 -4.95 -6.11
CA GLN A 96 -1.28 -6.08 -6.46
C GLN A 96 -2.38 -5.69 -7.47
N ILE A 97 -2.97 -4.50 -7.32
CA ILE A 97 -3.95 -3.97 -8.29
C ILE A 97 -3.29 -3.78 -9.66
N ILE A 98 -2.06 -3.27 -9.72
CA ILE A 98 -1.32 -3.12 -10.97
C ILE A 98 -1.04 -4.50 -11.59
N GLU A 99 -0.55 -5.47 -10.82
CA GLU A 99 -0.23 -6.81 -11.29
C GLU A 99 -1.45 -7.51 -11.90
N ILE A 100 -2.59 -7.52 -11.18
CA ILE A 100 -3.78 -8.23 -11.65
C ILE A 100 -4.37 -7.57 -12.91
N ASN A 101 -4.36 -6.24 -12.97
CA ASN A 101 -4.87 -5.54 -14.15
C ASN A 101 -3.89 -5.63 -15.32
N LEU A 102 -2.58 -5.74 -15.07
CA LEU A 102 -1.58 -5.99 -16.11
C LEU A 102 -1.77 -7.39 -16.73
N PHE A 103 -1.97 -8.40 -15.89
CA PHE A 103 -2.29 -9.75 -16.36
C PHE A 103 -3.57 -9.76 -17.21
N ASN A 104 -4.63 -9.10 -16.72
CA ASN A 104 -5.89 -8.97 -17.46
C ASN A 104 -5.74 -8.19 -18.77
N TYR A 105 -4.91 -7.14 -18.78
CA TYR A 105 -4.61 -6.36 -19.97
C TYR A 105 -3.91 -7.22 -21.03
N GLN A 106 -2.85 -7.94 -20.64
CA GLN A 106 -2.09 -8.84 -21.54
C GLN A 106 -2.99 -9.94 -22.10
N THR A 107 -3.75 -10.61 -21.24
CA THR A 107 -4.68 -11.65 -21.64
C THR A 107 -5.73 -11.11 -22.62
N ARG A 108 -6.28 -9.92 -22.37
CA ARG A 108 -7.27 -9.30 -23.25
C ARG A 108 -6.67 -8.91 -24.60
N LEU A 109 -5.44 -8.40 -24.61
CA LEU A 109 -4.74 -8.04 -25.84
C LEU A 109 -4.50 -9.25 -26.73
N GLU A 110 -4.11 -10.39 -26.14
CA GLU A 110 -3.97 -11.66 -26.86
C GLU A 110 -5.31 -12.14 -27.44
N ILE A 111 -6.39 -12.08 -26.65
CA ILE A 111 -7.75 -12.43 -27.11
C ILE A 111 -8.17 -11.56 -28.31
N ILE A 112 -7.91 -10.25 -28.24
CA ILE A 112 -8.22 -9.33 -29.33
C ILE A 112 -7.44 -9.72 -30.59
N ASN A 113 -6.14 -9.98 -30.47
CA ASN A 113 -5.31 -10.36 -31.61
C ASN A 113 -5.81 -11.66 -32.26
N GLN A 114 -6.13 -12.69 -31.46
CA GLN A 114 -6.70 -13.94 -31.94
C GLN A 114 -8.05 -13.74 -32.65
N LYS A 115 -8.91 -12.86 -32.13
CA LYS A 115 -10.21 -12.56 -32.76
C LYS A 115 -10.05 -11.77 -34.05
N CYS A 116 -9.12 -10.81 -34.11
CA CYS A 116 -8.78 -10.10 -35.35
C CYS A 116 -8.31 -11.07 -36.44
N GLN A 117 -7.44 -12.02 -36.11
CA GLN A 117 -7.00 -13.06 -37.04
C GLN A 117 -8.17 -13.89 -37.58
N LYS A 118 -9.09 -14.34 -36.71
CA LYS A 118 -10.29 -15.10 -37.10
C LYS A 118 -11.23 -14.31 -38.01
N LEU A 119 -11.33 -13.00 -37.81
CA LEU A 119 -12.15 -12.10 -38.62
C LEU A 119 -11.47 -11.70 -39.94
N GLY A 120 -10.20 -12.09 -40.16
CA GLY A 120 -9.41 -11.59 -41.29
C GLY A 120 -9.25 -10.06 -41.23
N ALA A 121 -9.09 -9.52 -40.02
CA ALA A 121 -8.80 -8.11 -39.77
C ALA A 121 -7.30 -7.96 -39.51
N ASP A 122 -6.59 -7.43 -40.51
CA ASP A 122 -5.17 -7.14 -40.37
C ASP A 122 -4.98 -6.04 -39.33
N ASN A 123 -4.00 -6.19 -38.44
CA ASN A 123 -3.86 -5.34 -37.26
C ASN A 123 -2.40 -5.07 -36.92
N ASN A 124 -2.14 -3.88 -36.37
CA ASN A 124 -0.85 -3.51 -35.81
C ASN A 124 -1.03 -3.18 -34.33
N LEU A 125 -1.14 -4.23 -33.51
CA LEU A 125 -1.36 -4.12 -32.06
C LEU A 125 -0.07 -4.17 -31.23
N GLU A 126 1.09 -4.36 -31.86
CA GLU A 126 2.38 -4.49 -31.17
C GLU A 126 2.69 -3.27 -30.30
N PHE A 127 2.29 -2.07 -30.71
CA PHE A 127 2.50 -0.86 -29.90
C PHE A 127 1.78 -0.91 -28.54
N LEU A 128 0.67 -1.67 -28.41
CA LEU A 128 -0.04 -1.85 -27.14
C LEU A 128 0.78 -2.65 -26.13
N GLU A 129 1.69 -3.51 -26.59
CA GLU A 129 2.63 -4.23 -25.71
C GLU A 129 3.68 -3.30 -25.08
N THR A 130 3.90 -2.11 -25.65
CA THR A 130 4.80 -1.12 -25.05
C THR A 130 4.28 -0.69 -23.68
N PHE A 131 2.96 -0.60 -23.51
CA PHE A 131 2.35 -0.30 -22.21
C PHE A 131 2.60 -1.44 -21.21
N SER A 132 2.41 -2.70 -21.62
CA SER A 132 2.75 -3.87 -20.81
C SER A 132 4.19 -3.80 -20.27
N LYS A 133 5.13 -3.44 -21.16
CA LYS A 133 6.55 -3.30 -20.81
C LYS A 133 6.79 -2.15 -19.83
N GLU A 134 6.20 -0.98 -20.08
CA GLU A 134 6.30 0.18 -19.19
C GLU A 134 5.81 -0.14 -17.78
N VAL A 135 4.66 -0.81 -17.66
CA VAL A 135 4.09 -1.18 -16.36
C VAL A 135 5.03 -2.13 -15.60
N LYS A 136 5.60 -3.15 -16.27
CA LYS A 136 6.55 -4.09 -15.65
C LYS A 136 7.85 -3.42 -15.22
N GLN A 137 8.44 -2.64 -16.12
CA GLN A 137 9.78 -2.10 -15.93
C GLN A 137 9.81 -0.86 -15.05
N ASN A 138 8.72 -0.08 -15.03
CA ASN A 138 8.68 1.18 -14.29
C ASN A 138 7.68 1.11 -13.13
N TYR A 139 6.39 0.86 -13.40
CA TYR A 139 5.37 1.09 -12.37
C TYR A 139 5.46 0.05 -11.25
N LEU A 140 5.48 -1.24 -11.57
CA LEU A 140 5.62 -2.31 -10.58
C LEU A 140 6.95 -2.21 -9.84
N LEU A 141 8.05 -2.00 -10.57
CA LEU A 141 9.37 -1.84 -9.98
C LEU A 141 9.39 -0.67 -8.98
N GLN A 142 8.86 0.48 -9.38
CA GLN A 142 8.88 1.67 -8.55
C GLN A 142 8.01 1.51 -7.30
N VAL A 143 6.79 0.98 -7.43
CA VAL A 143 5.91 0.76 -6.27
C VAL A 143 6.51 -0.25 -5.30
N THR A 144 7.11 -1.33 -5.83
CA THR A 144 7.82 -2.33 -5.01
C THR A 144 8.98 -1.70 -4.25
N LYS A 145 9.85 -0.94 -4.93
CA LYS A 145 10.99 -0.27 -4.28
C LYS A 145 10.58 0.82 -3.31
N ASP A 146 9.50 1.53 -3.61
CA ASP A 146 8.93 2.49 -2.68
C ASP A 146 8.42 1.80 -1.43
N TYR A 147 7.75 0.66 -1.56
CA TYR A 147 7.33 -0.16 -0.44
C TYR A 147 8.53 -0.60 0.40
N ASP A 148 9.51 -1.27 -0.21
CA ASP A 148 10.69 -1.82 0.48
C ASP A 148 11.39 -0.74 1.31
N THR A 149 11.56 0.44 0.70
CA THR A 149 12.21 1.59 1.32
C THR A 149 11.40 2.12 2.52
N MET A 150 10.08 2.19 2.41
CA MET A 150 9.23 2.67 3.50
C MET A 150 9.12 1.65 4.63
N ALA A 151 9.07 0.35 4.31
CA ALA A 151 9.12 -0.71 5.31
C ALA A 151 10.44 -0.70 6.10
N LEU A 152 11.56 -0.51 5.41
CA LEU A 152 12.86 -0.32 6.07
C LEU A 152 12.86 0.96 6.93
N GLY A 153 12.32 2.07 6.40
CA GLY A 153 12.17 3.33 7.13
C GLY A 153 11.40 3.16 8.43
N LEU A 154 10.27 2.45 8.41
CA LEU A 154 9.48 2.16 9.62
C LEU A 154 10.30 1.41 10.68
N ARG A 155 11.03 0.36 10.28
CA ARG A 155 11.88 -0.42 11.20
C ARG A 155 12.98 0.44 11.84
N LEU A 156 13.56 1.36 11.08
CA LEU A 156 14.55 2.31 11.60
C LEU A 156 13.93 3.28 12.61
N LEU A 157 12.74 3.81 12.32
CA LEU A 157 12.01 4.68 13.25
C LEU A 157 11.67 3.94 14.56
N GLU A 158 11.12 2.72 14.48
CA GLU A 158 10.83 1.88 15.64
C GLU A 158 12.08 1.66 16.50
N THR A 159 13.21 1.31 15.85
CA THR A 159 14.49 1.08 16.55
C THR A 159 14.97 2.34 17.29
N ARG A 160 14.93 3.51 16.65
CA ARG A 160 15.36 4.78 17.25
C ARG A 160 14.45 5.20 18.40
N ILE A 161 13.14 5.02 18.28
CA ILE A 161 12.17 5.35 19.33
C ILE A 161 12.40 4.47 20.56
N ASN A 162 12.67 3.18 20.35
CA ASN A 162 13.01 2.29 21.46
C ASN A 162 14.28 2.73 22.19
N ALA A 163 15.30 3.19 21.47
CA ALA A 163 16.52 3.73 22.10
C ALA A 163 16.25 5.01 22.91
N ILE A 164 15.48 5.96 22.34
CA ILE A 164 15.08 7.20 23.05
C ILE A 164 14.30 6.85 24.33
N ARG A 165 13.39 5.89 24.25
CA ARG A 165 12.66 5.40 25.43
C ARG A 165 13.61 4.84 26.49
N SER A 166 14.51 3.94 26.12
CA SER A 166 15.48 3.36 27.05
C SER A 166 16.33 4.43 27.73
N GLN A 167 16.74 5.47 27.01
CA GLN A 167 17.46 6.59 27.60
C GLN A 167 16.62 7.37 28.61
N ILE A 168 15.36 7.68 28.29
CA ILE A 168 14.44 8.38 29.20
C ILE A 168 14.16 7.54 30.45
N GLU A 169 13.99 6.22 30.32
CA GLU A 169 13.79 5.30 31.44
C GLU A 169 15.01 5.26 32.37
N LEU A 170 16.23 5.18 31.82
CA LEU A 170 17.47 5.25 32.59
C LEU A 170 17.60 6.58 33.36
N GLU A 171 17.45 7.71 32.67
CA GLU A 171 17.54 9.04 33.28
C GLU A 171 16.48 9.30 34.36
N LYS A 172 15.34 8.59 34.32
CA LYS A 172 14.29 8.68 35.34
C LYS A 172 14.49 7.70 36.49
N ALA A 173 15.05 6.52 36.24
CA ALA A 173 15.48 5.61 37.30
C ALA A 173 16.56 6.28 38.18
N GLU A 174 17.44 7.08 37.59
CA GLU A 174 18.42 7.90 38.32
C GLU A 174 17.78 9.06 39.11
N ARG A 175 16.59 9.54 38.71
CA ARG A 175 15.92 10.74 39.28
C ARG A 175 14.63 10.44 40.07
N ASP A 176 14.32 9.17 40.30
CA ASP A 176 13.17 8.67 41.08
C ASP A 176 11.80 9.27 40.67
N ARG A 177 11.51 9.31 39.36
CA ARG A 177 10.23 9.83 38.81
C ARG A 177 9.52 8.83 37.89
N THR A 178 8.19 8.71 38.05
CA THR A 178 7.31 7.85 37.23
C THR A 178 6.91 8.55 35.92
N PHE A 179 7.24 7.97 34.75
CA PHE A 179 6.74 8.44 33.45
C PHE A 179 5.46 7.71 33.03
N GLN A 180 4.52 8.41 32.39
CA GLN A 180 3.44 7.75 31.67
C GLN A 180 3.99 7.08 30.40
N THR A 181 3.76 5.78 30.29
CA THR A 181 4.25 4.91 29.22
C THR A 181 3.77 5.36 27.84
N ILE A 182 4.69 5.55 26.89
CA ILE A 182 4.38 5.62 25.47
C ILE A 182 3.74 4.28 25.06
N VAL A 183 2.53 4.30 24.51
CA VAL A 183 1.91 3.07 23.98
C VAL A 183 2.74 2.63 22.76
N THR A 184 3.32 1.45 22.91
CA THR A 184 4.43 1.02 22.08
C THR A 184 3.91 0.36 20.80
N VAL A 185 4.24 0.95 19.65
CA VAL A 185 4.12 0.29 18.33
C VAL A 185 5.42 -0.51 18.10
N VAL A 186 5.66 -1.54 18.92
CA VAL A 186 6.80 -2.47 18.71
C VAL A 186 6.29 -3.62 17.87
N GLY A 187 6.91 -3.81 16.71
CA GLY A 187 6.61 -4.92 15.82
C GLY A 187 5.56 -4.61 14.75
N ALA A 188 5.19 -3.34 14.54
CA ALA A 188 4.38 -2.97 13.39
C ALA A 188 5.16 -3.15 12.09
N GLY A 189 6.46 -2.84 12.06
CA GLY A 189 7.32 -3.12 10.91
C GLY A 189 7.32 -4.60 10.53
N THR A 190 7.34 -5.51 11.51
CA THR A 190 7.27 -6.96 11.27
C THR A 190 5.86 -7.42 10.88
N ALA A 191 4.82 -6.93 11.55
CA ALA A 191 3.44 -7.28 11.28
C ALA A 191 3.00 -6.81 9.88
N VAL A 192 3.39 -5.59 9.50
CA VAL A 192 3.11 -5.04 8.17
C VAL A 192 3.81 -5.86 7.09
N THR A 193 5.06 -6.31 7.29
CA THR A 193 5.71 -7.21 6.32
C THR A 193 5.06 -8.59 6.25
N ALA A 194 4.55 -9.10 7.37
CA ALA A 194 3.82 -10.36 7.40
C ALA A 194 2.44 -10.29 6.73
N LEU A 195 1.89 -9.11 6.43
CA LEU A 195 0.64 -8.98 5.65
C LEU A 195 0.86 -9.07 4.14
N MET A 196 2.10 -9.18 3.69
CA MET A 196 2.45 -9.03 2.28
C MET A 196 2.89 -10.31 1.59
N ASP A 197 3.30 -11.29 2.38
CA ASP A 197 3.87 -12.54 1.88
C ASP A 197 2.71 -13.48 1.51
N PHE A 198 1.93 -13.05 0.50
CA PHE A 198 0.64 -13.63 0.11
C PHE A 198 0.82 -14.95 -0.67
N ASP A 199 1.68 -15.84 -0.18
CA ASP A 199 1.59 -17.25 -0.50
C ASP A 199 0.36 -17.85 0.19
N ALA A 200 -0.24 -18.90 -0.39
CA ALA A 200 -1.44 -19.56 0.14
C ALA A 200 -1.33 -19.99 1.63
N LYS A 201 -0.10 -20.10 2.16
CA LYS A 201 0.18 -20.35 3.59
C LYS A 201 -0.21 -19.19 4.53
N GLN A 202 -0.37 -17.95 4.03
CA GLN A 202 -0.68 -16.78 4.86
C GLN A 202 -2.17 -16.42 4.97
N CYS A 203 -3.06 -16.89 4.07
CA CYS A 203 -4.52 -16.68 4.19
C CYS A 203 -5.03 -17.19 5.56
N GLU A 204 -4.43 -18.28 6.06
CA GLU A 204 -4.77 -18.86 7.36
C GLU A 204 -4.33 -17.97 8.54
N THR A 205 -3.16 -17.35 8.46
CA THR A 205 -2.59 -16.51 9.53
C THR A 205 -3.36 -15.19 9.65
N VAL A 206 -3.70 -14.55 8.52
CA VAL A 206 -4.50 -13.32 8.50
C VAL A 206 -5.92 -13.55 9.00
N SER A 207 -6.52 -14.71 8.69
CA SER A 207 -7.87 -15.08 9.19
C SER A 207 -7.96 -15.21 10.71
N LYS A 208 -6.85 -15.55 11.38
CA LYS A 208 -6.75 -15.66 12.84
C LYS A 208 -6.58 -14.29 13.53
N LEU A 209 -5.98 -13.32 12.84
CA LEU A 209 -5.73 -11.98 13.36
C LEU A 209 -6.93 -11.03 13.17
N ILE A 210 -7.77 -11.25 12.15
CA ILE A 210 -8.92 -10.37 11.84
C ILE A 210 -10.14 -11.20 11.40
N PRO A 211 -11.08 -11.53 12.31
CA PRO A 211 -12.40 -12.05 11.92
C PRO A 211 -13.22 -10.92 11.26
N PRO A 212 -13.98 -11.16 10.15
CA PRO A 212 -14.53 -12.43 9.69
C PRO A 212 -14.08 -12.81 8.26
N PHE A 213 -12.77 -12.87 7.98
CA PHE A 213 -12.25 -13.15 6.62
C PHE A 213 -12.28 -14.63 6.17
N LYS A 214 -12.77 -15.56 7.00
CA LYS A 214 -12.69 -17.02 6.80
C LYS A 214 -13.30 -17.54 5.49
N LYS A 215 -14.34 -16.89 4.95
CA LYS A 215 -15.14 -17.44 3.84
C LYS A 215 -14.60 -17.13 2.43
N SER A 216 -13.52 -16.35 2.34
CA SER A 216 -12.99 -15.86 1.05
C SER A 216 -11.81 -16.68 0.50
N CYS A 217 -11.24 -17.60 1.28
CA CYS A 217 -10.05 -18.39 0.89
C CYS A 217 -10.40 -19.70 0.13
N ASP A 218 -11.68 -20.06 -0.02
CA ASP A 218 -12.09 -21.41 -0.48
C ASP A 218 -12.39 -21.52 -2.00
N ASN A 219 -12.23 -20.46 -2.80
CA ASN A 219 -12.52 -20.53 -4.24
C ASN A 219 -11.48 -19.81 -5.13
N PRO A 220 -10.70 -20.55 -5.95
CA PRO A 220 -9.69 -19.99 -6.86
C PRO A 220 -10.25 -18.97 -7.88
N TRP A 221 -11.54 -19.05 -8.21
CA TRP A 221 -12.19 -18.22 -9.24
C TRP A 221 -12.70 -16.86 -8.75
N ILE A 222 -12.74 -16.61 -7.43
CA ILE A 222 -13.21 -15.34 -6.83
C ILE A 222 -12.07 -14.30 -6.68
N ASN A 223 -10.81 -14.72 -6.90
CA ASN A 223 -9.61 -13.89 -6.74
C ASN A 223 -9.49 -12.70 -7.71
N SER A 224 -10.30 -12.62 -8.77
CA SER A 224 -10.02 -11.68 -9.85
C SER A 224 -10.68 -10.31 -9.75
N VAL A 225 -11.67 -10.10 -8.87
CA VAL A 225 -12.43 -8.83 -8.86
C VAL A 225 -12.84 -8.36 -7.45
N ILE A 226 -13.21 -9.26 -6.55
CA ILE A 226 -13.89 -8.87 -5.29
C ILE A 226 -12.89 -8.54 -4.17
N VAL A 227 -11.75 -9.23 -4.12
CA VAL A 227 -10.79 -9.08 -3.02
C VAL A 227 -10.13 -7.68 -2.99
N PRO A 228 -9.65 -7.09 -4.10
CA PRO A 228 -9.00 -5.77 -4.02
C PRO A 228 -9.99 -4.63 -3.71
N VAL A 229 -11.20 -4.69 -4.28
CA VAL A 229 -12.23 -3.67 -4.06
C VAL A 229 -12.85 -3.80 -2.66
N GLY A 230 -13.05 -5.04 -2.19
CA GLY A 230 -13.52 -5.34 -0.84
C GLY A 230 -12.54 -4.88 0.24
N LEU A 231 -11.23 -5.07 0.04
CA LEU A 231 -10.20 -4.60 0.99
C LEU A 231 -10.17 -3.07 1.10
N ILE A 232 -10.36 -2.33 -0.01
CA ILE A 232 -10.43 -0.86 0.03
C ILE A 232 -11.64 -0.37 0.85
N VAL A 233 -12.81 -1.01 0.68
CA VAL A 233 -14.03 -0.65 1.43
C VAL A 233 -13.91 -1.06 2.90
N ILE A 234 -13.38 -2.25 3.20
CA ILE A 234 -13.25 -2.76 4.57
C ILE A 234 -12.22 -1.95 5.38
N PHE A 235 -11.06 -1.59 4.82
CA PHE A 235 -10.10 -0.74 5.54
C PHE A 235 -10.55 0.72 5.65
N GLY A 236 -11.38 1.21 4.71
CA GLY A 236 -12.09 2.48 4.87
C GLY A 236 -13.04 2.47 6.08
N VAL A 237 -13.78 1.36 6.27
CA VAL A 237 -14.70 1.17 7.41
C VAL A 237 -13.93 0.93 8.72
N ILE A 238 -12.84 0.15 8.71
CA ILE A 238 -11.99 -0.07 9.90
C ILE A 238 -11.31 1.24 10.32
N GLY A 239 -10.81 2.05 9.38
CA GLY A 239 -10.28 3.38 9.67
C GLY A 239 -11.32 4.33 10.26
N LEU A 240 -12.58 4.26 9.80
CA LEU A 240 -13.70 5.00 10.39
C LEU A 240 -14.09 4.48 11.78
N CYS A 241 -14.06 3.17 12.01
CA CYS A 241 -14.34 2.56 13.32
C CYS A 241 -13.25 2.89 14.35
N PHE A 242 -11.96 2.81 13.99
CA PHE A 242 -10.86 3.21 14.88
C PHE A 242 -10.88 4.70 15.18
N LYS A 243 -11.18 5.56 14.19
CA LYS A 243 -11.36 7.00 14.41
C LYS A 243 -12.52 7.30 15.37
N LYS A 244 -13.62 6.55 15.30
CA LYS A 244 -14.79 6.71 16.18
C LYS A 244 -14.54 6.18 17.60
N ILE A 245 -13.69 5.17 17.77
CA ILE A 245 -13.31 4.62 19.08
C ILE A 245 -12.23 5.48 19.76
N LEU A 246 -11.28 6.04 19.01
CA LEU A 246 -10.19 6.87 19.56
C LEU A 246 -10.57 8.35 19.76
N PHE A 247 -11.52 8.88 18.98
CA PHE A 247 -11.93 10.30 19.07
C PHE A 247 -13.41 10.48 19.48
N GLY A 248 -14.14 9.40 19.71
CA GLY A 248 -15.55 9.41 20.14
C GLY A 248 -15.71 9.26 21.65
N SER A 249 -15.18 10.22 22.41
CA SER A 249 -15.67 10.53 23.75
C SER A 249 -15.51 12.03 24.00
N ARG A 250 -16.50 12.78 23.54
CA ARG A 250 -16.99 14.01 24.16
C ARG A 250 -18.50 13.92 24.18
#